data_AF-A0A256Y7K6-F1
#
_entry.id   AF-A0A256Y7K6-F1
#
_cell.length_a   1.000
_cell.length_b   1.000
_cell.length_c   1.000
_cell.angle_alpha   90.00
_cell.angle_beta   90.00
_cell.angle_gamma   90.00
#
_symmetry.space_group_name_H-M   'P 1'
#
loop_
_entity.id
_entity.type
_entity.pdbx_description
1 polymer ?
#
loop_
_entity_poly.entity_id
_entity_poly.type
_entity_poly.pdbx_seq_one_letter_code
_entity_poly.pdbx_strand_id
1 'polypeptide(L)'
;MGKVSKKSRHLRWNWIRPPESLPGEDKYLYFLSLVDDKFRRKKLDDLLEGANSISIIDFYFQQLDEFEGKVKGTNLRYLAKVYESNCSPTLFKQAVNRSFGPNAVQDRDLYYRIKPGTSLEFYLEKLYS
;
A
#
# COMPACT_ATOMS: atom_id res chain seq x y z
N MET A 1 -11.22 1.64 15.99
CA MET A 1 -10.11 2.17 15.17
C MET A 1 -8.95 2.55 16.09
N GLY A 2 -7.80 1.88 15.97
CA GLY A 2 -6.61 2.25 16.75
C GLY A 2 -6.12 3.65 16.37
N LYS A 3 -5.67 4.45 17.35
CA LYS A 3 -5.14 5.80 17.09
C LYS A 3 -3.93 5.70 16.16
N VAL A 4 -4.06 6.27 14.95
CA VAL A 4 -2.96 6.38 14.00
C VAL A 4 -2.02 7.46 14.48
N SER A 5 -0.76 7.13 14.73
CA SER A 5 0.26 8.14 15.02
C SER A 5 0.55 8.92 13.74
N LYS A 6 0.00 10.13 13.65
CA LYS A 6 0.25 11.08 12.54
C LYS A 6 1.69 11.62 12.54
N LYS A 7 2.48 11.33 13.58
CA LYS A 7 3.84 11.82 13.77
C LYS A 7 4.91 10.76 13.49
N SER A 8 4.55 9.55 13.08
CA SER A 8 5.51 8.48 12.80
C SER A 8 5.54 8.11 11.33
N ARG A 9 6.73 7.75 10.85
CA ARG A 9 6.93 7.13 9.54
C ARG A 9 6.34 5.72 9.57
N HIS A 10 5.55 5.37 8.57
CA HIS A 10 4.87 4.07 8.54
C HIS A 10 4.38 3.71 7.14
N LEU A 11 4.19 2.42 6.90
CA LEU A 11 3.50 1.88 5.74
C LEU A 11 2.11 1.41 6.16
N ARG A 12 1.07 1.85 5.46
CA ARG A 12 -0.23 1.18 5.45
C ARG A 12 -0.36 0.40 4.16
N TRP A 13 -0.89 -0.80 4.27
CA TRP A 13 -1.10 -1.63 3.11
C TRP A 13 -2.37 -2.46 3.23
N ASN A 14 -2.92 -2.83 2.08
CA ASN A 14 -4.03 -3.76 1.99
C ASN A 14 -3.97 -4.46 0.63
N TRP A 15 -4.79 -5.49 0.49
CA TRP A 15 -4.98 -6.16 -0.78
C TRP A 15 -6.43 -6.62 -0.92
N ILE A 16 -6.91 -6.72 -2.17
CA ILE A 16 -8.17 -7.35 -2.51
C ILE A 16 -7.99 -8.23 -3.74
N ARG A 17 -8.86 -9.24 -3.88
CA ARG A 17 -9.01 -9.96 -5.15
C ARG A 17 -10.03 -9.20 -6.01
N PRO A 18 -9.71 -8.82 -7.26
CA PRO A 18 -10.71 -8.27 -8.16
C PRO A 18 -11.90 -9.21 -8.33
N PRO A 19 -13.13 -8.69 -8.44
CA PRO A 19 -14.31 -9.52 -8.67
C PRO A 19 -14.29 -10.25 -10.02
N GLU A 20 -13.55 -9.72 -11.00
CA GLU A 20 -13.44 -10.28 -12.36
C GLU A 20 -12.39 -11.39 -12.48
N SER A 21 -11.61 -11.66 -11.43
CA SER A 21 -10.57 -12.70 -11.47
C SER A 21 -11.19 -14.10 -11.53
N LEU A 22 -10.84 -14.86 -12.57
CA LEU A 22 -11.33 -16.23 -12.73
C LEU A 22 -10.72 -17.17 -11.67
N PRO A 23 -11.41 -18.27 -11.30
CA PRO A 23 -10.82 -19.32 -10.47
C PRO A 23 -9.52 -19.83 -11.11
N GLY A 24 -8.42 -19.76 -10.37
CA GLY A 24 -7.09 -20.14 -10.86
C GLY A 24 -6.22 -18.97 -11.33
N GLU A 25 -6.76 -17.77 -11.46
CA GLU A 25 -5.94 -16.57 -11.70
C GLU A 25 -5.41 -15.99 -10.39
N ASP A 26 -4.08 -16.01 -10.24
CA ASP A 26 -3.38 -15.26 -9.20
C ASP A 26 -3.29 -13.81 -9.63
N LYS A 27 -4.34 -13.04 -9.29
CA LYS A 27 -4.45 -11.62 -9.57
C LYS A 27 -4.98 -10.89 -8.34
N TYR A 28 -4.21 -9.92 -7.87
CA TYR A 28 -4.49 -9.17 -6.66
C TYR A 28 -4.26 -7.68 -6.88
N LEU A 29 -5.08 -6.85 -6.25
CA LEU A 29 -4.84 -5.41 -6.15
C LEU A 29 -4.23 -5.10 -4.80
N TYR A 30 -3.11 -4.39 -4.80
CA TYR A 30 -2.41 -3.92 -3.62
C TYR A 30 -2.56 -2.41 -3.48
N PHE A 31 -2.95 -1.98 -2.29
CA PHE A 31 -3.06 -0.56 -1.93
C PHE A 31 -1.98 -0.25 -0.92
N LEU A 32 -1.08 0.67 -1.24
CA LEU A 32 0.03 1.05 -0.37
C LEU A 32 -0.06 2.54 -0.06
N SER A 33 0.20 2.92 1.19
CA SER A 33 0.34 4.32 1.62
C SER A 33 1.53 4.44 2.57
N LEU A 34 2.61 5.05 2.08
CA LEU A 34 3.83 5.28 2.84
C LEU A 34 3.90 6.72 3.33
N VAL A 35 3.99 6.89 4.66
CA VAL A 35 4.25 8.18 5.31
C VAL A 35 5.74 8.32 5.59
N ASP A 36 6.37 9.31 4.97
CA ASP A 36 7.77 9.66 5.19
C ASP A 36 8.04 11.10 4.73
N ASP A 37 9.13 11.71 5.19
CA ASP A 37 9.60 13.01 4.68
C ASP A 37 10.47 12.86 3.42
N LYS A 38 11.15 11.71 3.23
CA LYS A 38 12.09 11.50 2.11
C LYS A 38 12.02 10.09 1.52
N PHE A 39 12.48 9.96 0.29
CA PHE A 39 12.70 8.68 -0.42
C PHE A 39 11.48 7.74 -0.50
N ARG A 40 10.25 8.26 -0.42
CA ARG A 40 9.03 7.44 -0.42
C ARG A 40 8.91 6.51 -1.63
N ARG A 41 9.20 7.03 -2.83
CA ARG A 41 9.15 6.25 -4.09
C ARG A 41 10.13 5.08 -4.03
N LYS A 42 11.41 5.38 -3.82
CA LYS A 42 12.47 4.37 -3.68
C LYS A 42 12.14 3.30 -2.65
N LYS A 43 11.64 3.68 -1.46
CA LYS A 43 11.25 2.72 -0.42
C LYS A 43 10.11 1.79 -0.83
N LEU A 44 9.17 2.28 -1.64
CA LEU A 44 8.13 1.44 -2.21
C LEU A 44 8.71 0.54 -3.31
N ASP A 45 9.58 1.07 -4.16
CA ASP A 45 10.22 0.29 -5.22
C ASP A 45 11.09 -0.84 -4.62
N ASP A 46 11.92 -0.54 -3.61
CA ASP A 46 12.71 -1.51 -2.83
C ASP A 46 11.82 -2.59 -2.18
N LEU A 47 10.60 -2.25 -1.75
CA LEU A 47 9.63 -3.23 -1.22
C LEU A 47 9.14 -4.20 -2.30
N LEU A 48 8.86 -3.71 -3.50
CA LEU A 48 8.39 -4.54 -4.62
C LEU A 48 9.51 -5.45 -5.14
N GLU A 49 10.73 -4.93 -5.26
CA GLU A 49 11.92 -5.74 -5.55
C GLU A 49 12.16 -6.80 -4.46
N GLY A 50 12.00 -6.41 -3.19
CA GLY A 50 12.04 -7.31 -2.06
C GLY A 50 11.02 -8.46 -2.18
N ALA A 51 9.80 -8.17 -2.62
CA ALA A 51 8.78 -9.20 -2.85
C ALA A 51 9.19 -10.20 -3.95
N ASN A 52 9.81 -9.71 -5.04
CA ASN A 52 10.35 -10.55 -6.11
C ASN A 52 11.48 -11.46 -5.60
N SER A 53 12.40 -10.94 -4.78
CA SER A 53 13.53 -11.72 -4.25
C SER A 53 13.16 -12.87 -3.32
N ILE A 54 11.92 -12.91 -2.81
CA ILE A 54 11.45 -13.98 -1.91
C ILE A 54 11.02 -15.22 -2.70
N SER A 55 10.68 -15.05 -3.97
CA SER A 55 10.09 -16.09 -4.81
C SER A 55 11.07 -16.57 -5.87
N ILE A 56 10.88 -17.81 -6.31
CA ILE A 56 11.56 -18.37 -7.48
C ILE A 56 10.84 -17.95 -8.78
N ILE A 57 9.58 -17.52 -8.67
CA ILE A 57 8.74 -17.02 -9.75
C ILE A 57 8.78 -15.50 -9.75
N ASP A 58 8.95 -14.90 -10.93
CA ASP A 58 8.86 -13.45 -11.12
C ASP A 58 7.43 -12.95 -10.92
N PHE A 59 7.27 -11.96 -10.04
CA PHE A 59 6.03 -11.22 -9.88
C PHE A 59 6.06 -9.94 -10.71
N TYR A 60 4.95 -9.68 -11.40
CA TYR A 60 4.72 -8.35 -11.95
C TYR A 60 4.08 -7.47 -10.88
N PHE A 61 4.40 -6.18 -10.90
CA PHE A 61 3.68 -5.15 -10.15
C PHE A 61 3.37 -4.01 -11.12
N GLN A 62 2.19 -4.04 -11.71
CA GLN A 62 1.73 -2.99 -12.61
C GLN A 62 1.10 -1.87 -11.79
N GLN A 63 1.72 -0.69 -11.78
CA GLN A 63 1.14 0.47 -11.13
C GLN A 63 -0.12 0.92 -11.89
N LEU A 64 -1.24 1.01 -11.18
CA LEU A 64 -2.52 1.46 -11.72
C LEU A 64 -2.79 2.94 -11.40
N ASP A 65 -2.38 3.39 -10.21
CA ASP A 65 -2.68 4.73 -9.73
C ASP A 65 -1.66 5.19 -8.69
N GLU A 66 -1.57 6.51 -8.52
CA GLU A 66 -0.66 7.17 -7.59
C GLU A 66 -1.19 8.54 -7.16
N PHE A 67 -1.12 8.81 -5.86
CA PHE A 67 -1.49 10.09 -5.29
C PHE A 67 -0.63 10.39 -4.07
N GLU A 68 -0.41 11.68 -3.80
CA GLU A 68 0.41 12.12 -2.68
C GLU A 68 -0.19 13.33 -1.98
N GLY A 69 0.15 13.50 -0.71
CA GLY A 69 -0.33 14.63 0.08
C GLY A 69 0.51 14.90 1.32
N LYS A 70 0.17 15.97 2.02
CA LYS A 70 0.85 16.38 3.26
C LYS A 70 0.11 15.87 4.49
N VAL A 71 0.85 15.40 5.49
CA VAL A 71 0.28 15.05 6.79
C VAL A 71 0.15 16.33 7.62
N LYS A 72 -1.08 16.70 7.98
CA LYS A 72 -1.39 17.99 8.63
C LYS A 72 -0.66 18.12 9.96
N GLY A 73 -0.10 19.30 10.20
CA GLY A 73 0.64 19.62 11.43
C GLY A 73 2.01 18.94 11.52
N THR A 74 2.55 18.41 10.42
CA THR A 74 3.89 17.81 10.38
C THR A 74 4.66 18.18 9.10
N ASN A 75 5.94 17.81 9.05
CA ASN A 75 6.76 17.88 7.84
C ASN A 75 6.65 16.61 6.97
N LEU A 76 5.86 15.62 7.40
CA LEU A 76 5.69 14.36 6.69
C LEU A 76 4.70 14.52 5.52
N ARG A 77 4.86 13.64 4.54
CA ARG A 77 3.95 13.49 3.40
C ARG A 77 3.64 12.01 3.24
N TYR A 78 2.47 11.72 2.69
CA TYR A 78 2.14 10.36 2.26
C TYR A 78 2.33 10.24 0.75
N LEU A 79 2.76 9.07 0.31
CA LEU A 79 2.71 8.63 -1.08
C LEU A 79 1.89 7.35 -1.08
N ALA A 80 0.84 7.35 -1.87
CA ALA A 80 0.02 6.18 -2.05
C ALA A 80 0.05 5.71 -3.49
N LYS A 81 0.07 4.39 -3.65
CA LYS A 81 0.15 3.71 -4.93
C LYS A 81 -0.75 2.50 -4.93
N VAL A 82 -1.35 2.24 -6.07
CA VAL A 82 -2.15 1.05 -6.31
C VAL A 82 -1.45 0.20 -7.36
N TYR A 83 -1.32 -1.09 -7.07
CA TYR A 83 -0.67 -2.05 -7.95
C TYR A 83 -1.58 -3.22 -8.24
N GLU A 84 -1.51 -3.72 -9.47
CA GLU A 84 -1.98 -5.04 -9.84
C GLU A 84 -0.79 -6.00 -9.87
N SER A 85 -0.95 -7.20 -9.31
CA SER A 85 0.13 -8.18 -9.22
C SER A 85 -0.39 -9.61 -9.12
N ASN A 86 0.42 -10.56 -9.61
CA ASN A 86 0.29 -11.99 -9.33
C ASN A 86 0.99 -12.44 -8.04
N CYS A 87 1.66 -11.53 -7.32
CA CYS A 87 2.24 -11.85 -6.03
C CYS A 87 1.14 -12.26 -5.06
N SER A 88 1.30 -13.41 -4.40
CA SER A 88 0.33 -13.84 -3.39
C SER A 88 0.38 -12.92 -2.15
N PRO A 89 -0.76 -12.63 -1.51
CA PRO A 89 -0.78 -11.75 -0.35
C PRO A 89 0.07 -12.23 0.83
N THR A 90 0.25 -13.54 0.97
CA THR A 90 1.11 -14.14 1.99
C THR A 90 2.58 -13.80 1.76
N LEU A 91 3.05 -13.89 0.52
CA LEU A 91 4.43 -13.52 0.17
C LEU A 91 4.64 -12.02 0.27
N PHE A 92 3.69 -11.23 -0.22
CA PHE A 92 3.75 -9.78 -0.09
C PHE A 92 3.83 -9.34 1.38
N LYS A 93 3.04 -9.97 2.27
CA LYS A 93 3.12 -9.74 3.71
C LYS A 93 4.51 -10.00 4.28
N GLN A 94 5.21 -11.03 3.81
CA GLN A 94 6.59 -11.30 4.24
C GLN A 94 7.54 -10.20 3.79
N ALA A 95 7.42 -9.71 2.56
CA ALA A 95 8.19 -8.58 2.06
C ALA A 95 7.94 -7.32 2.89
N VAL A 96 6.68 -6.99 3.16
CA VAL A 96 6.29 -5.87 4.01
C VAL A 96 6.91 -5.99 5.41
N ASN A 97 6.82 -7.16 6.03
CA ASN A 97 7.40 -7.41 7.35
C ASN A 97 8.93 -7.27 7.35
N ARG A 98 9.62 -7.71 6.29
CA ARG A 98 11.08 -7.55 6.16
C ARG A 98 11.48 -6.08 6.00
N SER A 99 10.76 -5.31 5.18
CA SER A 99 11.13 -3.93 4.84
C SER A 99 10.70 -2.90 5.88
N PHE A 100 9.56 -3.11 6.55
CA PHE A 100 8.97 -2.11 7.46
C PHE A 100 8.74 -2.62 8.88
N GLY A 101 8.72 -3.95 9.08
CA GLY A 101 8.54 -4.58 10.39
C GLY A 101 7.36 -4.01 11.18
N PRO A 102 7.57 -3.53 12.42
CA PRO A 102 6.49 -2.99 13.26
C PRO A 102 5.91 -1.66 12.75
N ASN A 103 6.55 -1.01 11.78
CA ASN A 103 6.06 0.23 11.18
C ASN A 103 5.10 -0.02 10.00
N ALA A 104 4.79 -1.27 9.67
CA ALA A 104 3.76 -1.63 8.72
C ALA A 104 2.45 -2.01 9.40
N VAL A 105 1.34 -1.47 8.90
CA VAL A 105 -0.02 -1.77 9.38
C VAL A 105 -0.86 -2.24 8.21
N GLN A 106 -1.45 -3.43 8.33
CA GLN A 106 -2.47 -3.86 7.38
C GLN A 106 -3.78 -3.12 7.68
N ASP A 107 -4.24 -2.30 6.74
CA ASP A 107 -5.39 -1.42 6.90
C ASP A 107 -6.54 -1.89 6.01
N ARG A 108 -7.53 -2.57 6.61
CA ARG A 108 -8.68 -3.14 5.87
C ARG A 108 -9.56 -2.07 5.21
N ASP A 109 -9.44 -0.82 5.65
CA ASP A 109 -10.18 0.32 5.11
C ASP A 109 -9.47 1.00 3.93
N LEU A 110 -8.23 0.60 3.62
CA LEU A 110 -7.42 1.10 2.51
C LEU A 110 -7.71 0.31 1.23
N TYR A 111 -8.71 0.71 0.46
CA TYR A 111 -9.05 0.10 -0.84
C TYR A 111 -9.84 1.09 -1.70
N TYR A 112 -10.00 0.80 -3.00
CA TYR A 112 -10.86 1.60 -3.87
C TYR A 112 -12.30 1.55 -3.41
N ARG A 113 -12.86 2.73 -3.18
CA ARG A 113 -14.22 2.91 -2.73
C ARG A 113 -15.02 3.52 -3.87
N ILE A 114 -16.01 2.76 -4.34
CA ILE A 114 -16.85 3.10 -5.50
C ILE A 114 -17.93 4.14 -5.13
N LYS A 115 -18.24 4.30 -3.84
CA LYS A 115 -19.30 5.22 -3.41
C LYS A 115 -18.87 6.69 -3.62
N PRO A 116 -19.73 7.54 -4.21
CA PRO A 116 -19.48 8.97 -4.37
C PRO A 116 -19.05 9.62 -3.04
N GLY A 117 -18.00 10.45 -3.08
CA GLY A 117 -17.46 11.14 -1.91
C GLY A 117 -16.63 10.28 -0.95
N THR A 118 -16.28 9.05 -1.34
CA THR A 118 -15.49 8.15 -0.47
C THR A 118 -14.24 7.61 -1.14
N SER A 119 -13.60 8.33 -2.08
CA SER A 119 -12.42 7.83 -2.79
C SER A 119 -11.28 7.40 -1.85
N LEU A 120 -10.36 6.59 -2.37
CA LEU A 120 -9.15 6.21 -1.64
C LEU A 120 -8.32 7.45 -1.24
N GLU A 121 -8.24 8.43 -2.14
CA GLU A 121 -7.64 9.74 -1.88
C GLU A 121 -8.35 10.45 -0.71
N PHE A 122 -9.68 10.57 -0.75
CA PHE A 122 -10.46 11.18 0.33
C PHE A 122 -10.27 10.45 1.67
N TYR A 123 -10.17 9.12 1.66
CA TYR A 123 -9.85 8.34 2.85
C TYR A 123 -8.49 8.73 3.43
N LEU A 124 -7.44 8.81 2.60
CA LEU A 124 -6.11 9.21 3.07
C LEU A 124 -6.05 10.66 3.54
N GLU A 125 -6.75 11.57 2.85
CA GLU A 125 -6.89 12.95 3.31
C GLU A 125 -7.50 12.98 4.71
N LYS A 126 -8.61 12.28 4.97
CA LYS A 126 -9.21 12.23 6.31
C LYS A 126 -8.30 11.57 7.34
N LEU A 127 -7.57 10.53 6.94
CA LEU A 127 -6.64 9.81 7.80
C LEU A 127 -5.49 10.72 8.28
N TYR A 128 -5.00 11.59 7.39
CA TYR A 128 -3.82 12.43 7.61
C TYR A 128 -4.09 13.94 7.80
N SER A 129 -5.37 14.36 7.78
CA SER A 129 -5.85 15.72 8.13
C SER A 129 -5.89 16.03 9.61
#